data_AF-D0N1S9-F1
#
_entry.id   AF-D0N1S9-F1
#
_cell.length_a   1.000
_cell.length_b   1.000
_cell.length_c   1.000
_cell.angle_alpha   90.00
_cell.angle_beta   90.00
_cell.angle_gamma   90.00
#
_symmetry.space_group_name_H-M   'P 1'
#
loop_
_entity.id
_entity.type
_entity.pdbx_description
1 polymer ?
#
loop_
_entity_poly.entity_id
_entity_poly.type
_entity_poly.pdbx_seq_one_letter_code
_entity_poly.pdbx_strand_id
1 'polypeptide(L)'
;MNGEATQKRHARSFWQKFPEKEELNQYWYSADTVATLAKEAIVETPESGGRIAFLSTPSVYFAVQTQQNDDLSQRECFLFDFDPKFASEGEHFVPFDFNKPDDIPSELVGTFDFVLVDPPFITREVWELYAKTAKLLLRSKDSKILLTTIENAAMIQELLGCRSRTFKPSIPHLVYQYALFTNYESPALDALNPEVNFD
;
A
#
# COMPACT_ATOMS: atom_id res chain seq x y z
N MET A 1 -40.72 27.34 -16.63
CA MET A 1 -39.65 27.12 -15.63
C MET A 1 -40.00 25.85 -14.88
N ASN A 2 -39.28 24.75 -15.11
CA ASN A 2 -39.27 23.59 -14.21
C ASN A 2 -37.81 23.17 -14.10
N GLY A 3 -37.25 23.33 -12.90
CA GLY A 3 -35.88 22.98 -12.59
C GLY A 3 -35.76 21.48 -12.37
N GLU A 4 -34.92 20.82 -13.17
CA GLU A 4 -34.42 19.49 -12.85
C GLU A 4 -33.38 19.61 -11.75
N ALA A 5 -33.70 19.08 -10.58
CA ALA A 5 -32.74 18.87 -9.51
C ALA A 5 -31.74 17.80 -9.95
N THR A 6 -30.52 18.20 -10.28
CA THR A 6 -29.41 17.29 -10.54
C THR A 6 -29.08 16.53 -9.26
N GLN A 7 -29.56 15.30 -9.13
CA GLN A 7 -29.10 14.38 -8.08
C GLN A 7 -27.60 14.13 -8.29
N LYS A 8 -26.77 14.73 -7.43
CA LYS A 8 -25.36 14.38 -7.31
C LYS A 8 -25.30 12.89 -6.97
N ARG A 9 -24.91 12.03 -7.93
CA ARG A 9 -24.58 10.64 -7.65
C ARG A 9 -23.44 10.64 -6.64
N HIS A 10 -23.70 10.25 -5.40
CA HIS A 10 -22.63 9.94 -4.46
C HIS A 10 -21.80 8.81 -5.06
N ALA A 11 -20.52 9.06 -5.33
CA ALA A 11 -19.60 8.02 -5.72
C ALA A 11 -19.54 6.98 -4.58
N ARG A 12 -19.57 5.69 -4.93
CA ARG A 12 -19.42 4.60 -3.95
C ARG A 12 -18.01 4.65 -3.36
N SER A 13 -17.88 4.41 -2.06
CA SER A 13 -16.57 4.30 -1.40
C SER A 13 -15.78 3.09 -1.92
N PHE A 14 -14.46 3.05 -1.68
CA PHE A 14 -13.60 1.91 -2.05
C PHE A 14 -14.18 0.59 -1.54
N TRP A 15 -14.49 0.49 -0.25
CA TRP A 15 -15.05 -0.71 0.40
C TRP A 15 -16.39 -1.16 -0.21
N GLN A 16 -17.22 -0.22 -0.68
CA GLN A 16 -18.48 -0.53 -1.36
C GLN A 16 -18.28 -1.01 -2.80
N LYS A 17 -17.22 -0.53 -3.46
CA LYS A 17 -16.88 -0.89 -4.84
C LYS A 17 -16.14 -2.22 -4.90
N PHE A 18 -15.29 -2.49 -3.91
CA PHE A 18 -14.39 -3.63 -3.86
C PHE A 18 -14.56 -4.39 -2.54
N PRO A 19 -15.50 -5.33 -2.44
CA PRO A 19 -15.61 -6.19 -1.28
C PRO A 19 -14.35 -7.05 -1.11
N GLU A 20 -14.08 -7.42 0.14
CA GLU A 20 -13.05 -8.39 0.52
C GLU A 20 -13.32 -9.76 -0.13
N LYS A 21 -12.24 -10.50 -0.38
CA LYS A 21 -12.26 -11.87 -0.88
C LYS A 21 -11.46 -12.75 0.07
N GLU A 22 -12.15 -13.64 0.77
CA GLU A 22 -11.54 -14.57 1.73
C GLU A 22 -10.51 -15.48 1.05
N GLU A 23 -10.79 -15.92 -0.18
CA GLU A 23 -9.90 -16.78 -0.96
C GLU A 23 -8.56 -16.11 -1.34
N LEU A 24 -8.51 -14.78 -1.30
CA LEU A 24 -7.29 -13.99 -1.53
C LEU A 24 -6.67 -13.47 -0.23
N ASN A 25 -7.25 -13.82 0.91
CA ASN A 25 -6.92 -13.29 2.23
C ASN A 25 -6.91 -11.76 2.29
N GLN A 26 -7.90 -11.12 1.65
CA GLN A 26 -8.02 -9.66 1.62
C GLN A 26 -8.75 -9.15 2.87
N TYR A 27 -8.10 -8.25 3.59
CA TYR A 27 -8.68 -7.50 4.70
C TYR A 27 -8.44 -6.02 4.50
N TRP A 28 -9.48 -5.20 4.62
CA TRP A 28 -9.35 -3.77 4.39
C TRP A 28 -9.06 -3.02 5.68
N TYR A 29 -8.02 -2.19 5.62
CA TYR A 29 -7.79 -1.12 6.57
C TYR A 29 -9.02 -0.22 6.70
N SER A 30 -9.13 0.44 7.86
CA SER A 30 -10.06 1.55 8.04
C SER A 30 -9.74 2.72 7.09
N ALA A 31 -10.69 3.63 6.91
CA ALA A 31 -10.50 4.79 6.05
C ALA A 31 -9.38 5.73 6.54
N ASP A 32 -9.26 5.92 7.85
CA ASP A 32 -8.26 6.82 8.44
C ASP A 32 -6.85 6.23 8.37
N THR A 33 -6.72 4.91 8.57
CA THR A 33 -5.48 4.19 8.32
C THR A 33 -5.07 4.31 6.84
N VAL A 34 -5.98 4.03 5.90
CA VAL A 34 -5.69 4.19 4.45
C VAL A 34 -5.26 5.62 4.11
N ALA A 35 -5.96 6.63 4.65
CA ALA A 35 -5.63 8.03 4.40
C ALA A 35 -4.24 8.41 4.94
N THR A 36 -3.88 7.89 6.11
CA THR A 36 -2.55 8.09 6.71
C THR A 36 -1.45 7.45 5.87
N LEU A 37 -1.62 6.20 5.46
CA LEU A 37 -0.64 5.50 4.62
C LEU A 37 -0.48 6.15 3.24
N ALA A 38 -1.59 6.62 2.65
CA ALA A 38 -1.57 7.31 1.38
C ALA A 38 -0.79 8.63 1.48
N LYS A 39 -1.06 9.43 2.51
CA LYS A 39 -0.33 10.68 2.77
C LYS A 39 1.16 10.42 2.96
N GLU A 40 1.50 9.38 3.73
CA GLU A 40 2.90 9.00 3.95
C GLU A 40 3.61 8.66 2.63
N ALA A 41 3.01 7.81 1.80
CA ALA A 41 3.56 7.45 0.49
C ALA A 41 3.77 8.69 -0.40
N ILE A 42 2.87 9.67 -0.36
CA ILE A 42 2.99 10.93 -1.11
C ILE A 42 4.16 11.77 -0.60
N VAL A 43 4.22 12.02 0.71
CA VAL A 43 5.23 12.89 1.35
C VAL A 43 6.63 12.31 1.18
N GLU A 44 6.75 11.00 1.32
CA GLU A 44 8.03 10.31 1.32
C GLU A 44 8.57 10.02 -0.09
N THR A 45 7.76 10.26 -1.12
CA THR A 45 8.14 10.09 -2.53
C THR A 45 8.45 11.43 -3.18
N PRO A 46 9.53 11.55 -3.99
CA PRO A 46 9.86 12.78 -4.69
C PRO A 46 8.70 13.37 -5.50
N GLU A 47 8.51 14.69 -5.40
CA GLU A 47 7.39 15.41 -6.04
C GLU A 47 7.40 15.32 -7.57
N SER A 48 8.57 15.42 -8.20
CA SER A 48 8.68 15.44 -9.66
C SER A 48 9.21 14.11 -10.17
N GLY A 49 8.31 13.28 -10.73
CA GLY A 49 8.68 12.01 -11.37
C GLY A 49 9.02 10.87 -10.40
N GLY A 50 8.69 11.03 -9.11
CA GLY A 50 8.81 9.94 -8.14
C GLY A 50 7.81 8.83 -8.44
N ARG A 51 8.21 7.58 -8.18
CA ARG A 51 7.37 6.39 -8.44
C ARG A 51 7.04 5.63 -7.16
N ILE A 52 5.78 5.20 -7.05
CA ILE A 52 5.25 4.42 -5.92
C ILE A 52 4.74 3.07 -6.41
N ALA A 53 5.24 1.97 -5.82
CA ALA A 53 4.70 0.64 -6.03
C ALA A 53 3.83 0.23 -4.85
N PHE A 54 2.65 -0.28 -5.12
CA PHE A 54 1.72 -0.84 -4.15
C PHE A 54 1.65 -2.36 -4.37
N LEU A 55 2.37 -3.13 -3.56
CA LEU A 55 2.32 -4.59 -3.56
C LEU A 55 1.16 -5.04 -2.67
N SER A 56 0.08 -5.52 -3.28
CA SER A 56 -1.14 -6.00 -2.61
C SER A 56 -1.81 -5.00 -1.68
N THR A 57 -1.70 -3.70 -1.99
CA THR A 57 -2.30 -2.60 -1.20
C THR A 57 -3.22 -1.70 -2.03
N PRO A 58 -4.28 -2.26 -2.64
CA PRO A 58 -5.15 -1.54 -3.57
C PRO A 58 -5.86 -0.35 -2.93
N SER A 59 -6.30 -0.47 -1.67
CA SER A 59 -7.01 0.63 -0.98
C SER A 59 -6.15 1.89 -0.85
N VAL A 60 -4.86 1.73 -0.56
CA VAL A 60 -3.90 2.84 -0.44
C VAL A 60 -3.58 3.41 -1.82
N TYR A 61 -3.40 2.56 -2.84
CA TYR A 61 -3.22 3.01 -4.23
C TYR A 61 -4.35 3.97 -4.67
N PHE A 62 -5.62 3.57 -4.49
CA PHE A 62 -6.76 4.42 -4.89
C PHE A 62 -6.86 5.71 -4.05
N ALA A 63 -6.47 5.65 -2.78
CA ALA A 63 -6.43 6.84 -1.92
C ALA A 63 -5.34 7.82 -2.37
N VAL A 64 -4.15 7.34 -2.76
CA VAL A 64 -3.09 8.19 -3.32
C VAL A 64 -3.54 8.85 -4.62
N GLN A 65 -4.13 8.09 -5.54
CA GLN A 65 -4.69 8.64 -6.80
C GLN A 65 -5.72 9.76 -6.53
N THR A 66 -6.54 9.61 -5.49
CA THR A 66 -7.53 10.63 -5.11
C THR A 66 -6.92 11.85 -4.42
N GLN A 67 -5.86 11.66 -3.63
CA GLN A 67 -5.23 12.73 -2.86
C GLN A 67 -4.27 13.58 -3.70
N GLN A 68 -3.69 13.03 -4.77
CA GLN A 68 -2.62 13.72 -5.47
C GLN A 68 -3.09 14.85 -6.39
N ASN A 69 -4.33 14.89 -6.89
CA ASN A 69 -5.05 15.84 -7.80
C ASN A 69 -4.52 17.27 -8.19
N ASP A 70 -3.39 17.79 -7.71
CA ASP A 70 -2.69 18.99 -8.22
C ASP A 70 -1.69 18.62 -9.35
N ASP A 71 -2.06 18.93 -10.60
CA ASP A 71 -1.45 18.52 -11.88
C ASP A 71 0.09 18.70 -12.05
N LEU A 72 0.77 19.45 -11.17
CA LEU A 72 2.17 19.85 -11.40
C LEU A 72 3.23 18.94 -10.74
N SER A 73 2.83 17.99 -9.87
CA SER A 73 3.78 17.12 -9.13
C SER A 73 3.22 15.72 -8.79
N GLN A 74 2.54 15.10 -9.75
CA GLN A 74 1.99 13.75 -9.58
C GLN A 74 3.11 12.71 -9.48
N ARG A 75 3.01 11.81 -8.49
CA ARG A 75 3.87 10.63 -8.45
C ARG A 75 3.24 9.56 -9.32
N GLU A 76 4.06 8.83 -10.05
CA GLU A 76 3.58 7.73 -10.87
C GLU A 76 3.33 6.51 -9.98
N CYS A 77 2.09 6.02 -9.97
CA CYS A 77 1.67 4.95 -9.06
C CYS A 77 1.39 3.67 -9.84
N PHE A 78 1.84 2.53 -9.30
CA PHE A 78 1.60 1.20 -9.88
C PHE A 78 1.05 0.24 -8.83
N LEU A 79 -0.05 -0.42 -9.15
CA LEU A 79 -0.66 -1.46 -8.32
C LEU A 79 -0.24 -2.85 -8.83
N PHE A 80 0.48 -3.58 -7.98
CA PHE A 80 0.84 -4.98 -8.20
C PHE A 80 -0.11 -5.82 -7.35
N ASP A 81 -1.10 -6.47 -7.97
CA ASP A 81 -2.08 -7.28 -7.25
C ASP A 81 -2.47 -8.52 -8.06
N PHE A 82 -2.87 -9.58 -7.35
CA PHE A 82 -3.33 -10.81 -7.95
C PHE A 82 -4.79 -10.71 -8.42
N ASP A 83 -5.60 -9.84 -7.79
CA ASP A 83 -7.02 -9.75 -8.06
C ASP A 83 -7.31 -9.01 -9.38
N PRO A 84 -7.83 -9.69 -10.42
CA PRO A 84 -8.07 -9.07 -11.73
C PRO A 84 -9.18 -8.01 -11.69
N LYS A 85 -9.90 -7.85 -10.56
CA LYS A 85 -10.90 -6.77 -10.41
C LYS A 85 -10.28 -5.37 -10.54
N PHE A 86 -8.97 -5.23 -10.35
CA PHE A 86 -8.24 -3.98 -10.48
C PHE A 86 -7.65 -3.75 -11.88
N ALA A 87 -7.84 -4.68 -12.83
CA ALA A 87 -7.32 -4.56 -14.19
C ALA A 87 -7.86 -3.34 -14.97
N SER A 88 -8.91 -2.68 -14.47
CA SER A 88 -9.40 -1.42 -15.05
C SER A 88 -8.42 -0.26 -14.95
N GLU A 89 -7.39 -0.34 -14.11
CA GLU A 89 -6.34 0.69 -14.00
C GLU A 89 -5.33 0.65 -15.17
N GLY A 90 -5.48 -0.32 -16.09
CA GLY A 90 -4.73 -0.35 -17.34
C GLY A 90 -3.22 -0.50 -17.11
N GLU A 91 -2.44 0.42 -17.67
CA GLU A 91 -0.97 0.40 -17.61
C GLU A 91 -0.41 0.59 -16.19
N HIS A 92 -1.23 1.09 -15.25
CA HIS A 92 -0.88 1.22 -13.84
C HIS A 92 -1.21 -0.02 -13.00
N PHE A 93 -1.82 -1.05 -13.61
CA PHE A 93 -2.03 -2.35 -12.98
C PHE A 93 -1.06 -3.39 -13.52
N VAL A 94 -0.33 -4.04 -12.62
CA VAL A 94 0.57 -5.14 -12.92
C VAL A 94 -0.01 -6.41 -12.29
N PRO A 95 -0.50 -7.38 -13.08
CA PRO A 95 -0.89 -8.69 -12.55
C PRO A 95 0.28 -9.32 -11.81
N PHE A 96 0.11 -9.60 -10.51
CA PHE A 96 1.20 -10.03 -9.65
C PHE A 96 0.86 -11.33 -8.91
N ASP A 97 1.63 -12.37 -9.18
CA ASP A 97 1.62 -13.62 -8.44
C ASP A 97 2.92 -13.72 -7.63
N PHE A 98 2.82 -13.62 -6.30
CA PHE A 98 3.98 -13.63 -5.42
C PHE A 98 4.79 -14.95 -5.51
N ASN A 99 4.20 -16.04 -6.02
CA ASN A 99 4.94 -17.28 -6.28
C ASN A 99 5.95 -17.15 -7.43
N LYS A 100 5.86 -16.07 -8.21
CA LYS A 100 6.75 -15.71 -9.32
C LYS A 100 7.34 -14.31 -9.07
N PRO A 101 8.16 -14.13 -8.03
CA PRO A 101 8.60 -12.80 -7.61
C PRO A 101 9.49 -12.07 -8.63
N ASP A 102 10.04 -12.80 -9.61
CA ASP A 102 10.85 -12.26 -10.73
C ASP A 102 10.02 -11.93 -11.98
N ASP A 103 8.74 -12.29 -12.02
CA ASP A 103 7.83 -12.07 -13.16
C ASP A 103 7.30 -10.62 -13.13
N ILE A 104 8.24 -9.69 -13.18
CA ILE A 104 8.01 -8.24 -13.13
C ILE A 104 8.43 -7.65 -14.49
N PRO A 105 7.63 -6.74 -15.08
CA PRO A 105 8.01 -6.06 -16.31
C PRO A 105 9.39 -5.39 -16.17
N SER A 106 10.29 -5.67 -17.12
CA SER A 106 11.70 -5.27 -17.05
C SER A 106 11.90 -3.75 -16.92
N GLU A 107 10.99 -2.97 -17.46
CA GLU A 107 10.93 -1.51 -17.45
C GLU A 107 10.54 -0.93 -16.08
N LEU A 108 10.01 -1.77 -15.18
CA LEU A 108 9.64 -1.39 -13.81
C LEU A 108 10.72 -1.73 -12.79
N VAL A 109 11.63 -2.66 -13.12
CA VAL A 109 12.76 -3.06 -12.25
C VAL A 109 13.67 -1.85 -11.98
N GLY A 110 13.94 -1.60 -10.69
CA GLY A 110 14.83 -0.54 -10.25
C GLY A 110 14.32 0.87 -10.54
N THR A 111 12.99 1.07 -10.58
CA THR A 111 12.41 2.39 -10.90
C THR A 111 11.65 3.05 -9.76
N PHE A 112 11.45 2.37 -8.62
CA PHE A 112 10.59 2.86 -7.55
C PHE A 112 11.35 3.56 -6.42
N ASP A 113 10.82 4.71 -6.01
CA ASP A 113 11.33 5.51 -4.91
C ASP A 113 10.67 5.11 -3.59
N PHE A 114 9.44 4.59 -3.66
CA PHE A 114 8.68 4.09 -2.53
C PHE A 114 7.96 2.78 -2.89
N VAL A 115 8.01 1.80 -1.99
CA VAL A 115 7.29 0.53 -2.12
C VAL A 115 6.46 0.29 -0.86
N LEU A 116 5.15 0.13 -1.02
CA LEU A 116 4.22 -0.23 0.04
C LEU A 116 3.84 -1.71 -0.08
N VAL A 117 3.97 -2.49 0.99
CA VAL A 117 3.82 -3.95 0.95
C VAL A 117 2.86 -4.48 2.03
N ASP A 118 1.87 -5.26 1.61
CA ASP A 118 0.97 -5.99 2.51
C ASP A 118 0.63 -7.37 1.92
N PRO A 119 1.43 -8.41 2.22
CA PRO A 119 1.24 -9.74 1.64
C PRO A 119 -0.06 -10.40 2.13
N PRO A 120 -0.67 -11.29 1.34
CA PRO A 120 -1.83 -12.05 1.77
C PRO A 120 -1.50 -13.01 2.90
N PHE A 121 -0.24 -13.36 3.17
CA PHE A 121 0.11 -14.26 4.27
C PHE A 121 1.33 -13.77 5.03
N ILE A 122 1.36 -14.03 6.34
CA ILE A 122 2.38 -13.55 7.27
C ILE A 122 3.57 -14.50 7.46
N THR A 123 3.62 -15.61 6.72
CA THR A 123 4.69 -16.62 6.89
C THR A 123 6.02 -16.12 6.32
N ARG A 124 7.13 -16.66 6.80
CA ARG A 124 8.47 -16.28 6.33
C ARG A 124 8.63 -16.52 4.83
N GLU A 125 8.12 -17.63 4.32
CA GLU A 125 8.26 -18.02 2.91
C GLU A 125 7.60 -16.99 2.00
N VAL A 126 6.41 -16.51 2.38
CA VAL A 126 5.72 -15.45 1.62
C VAL A 126 6.46 -14.13 1.74
N TRP A 127 6.96 -13.78 2.93
CA TRP A 127 7.77 -12.59 3.12
C TRP A 127 9.08 -12.59 2.35
N GLU A 128 9.74 -13.74 2.19
CA GLU A 128 10.95 -13.89 1.38
C GLU A 128 10.66 -13.60 -0.11
N LEU A 129 9.51 -14.06 -0.62
CA LEU A 129 9.07 -13.79 -1.99
C LEU A 129 8.74 -12.31 -2.20
N TYR A 130 7.94 -11.72 -1.31
CA TYR A 130 7.62 -10.28 -1.36
C TYR A 130 8.87 -9.41 -1.19
N ALA A 131 9.78 -9.78 -0.30
CA ALA A 131 11.03 -9.06 -0.11
C ALA A 131 11.91 -9.10 -1.36
N LYS A 132 11.90 -10.22 -2.09
CA LYS A 132 12.57 -10.33 -3.38
C LYS A 132 11.97 -9.38 -4.42
N THR A 133 10.64 -9.38 -4.59
CA THR A 133 9.95 -8.43 -5.49
C THR A 133 10.21 -6.98 -5.09
N ALA A 134 10.05 -6.61 -3.82
CA ALA A 134 10.32 -5.26 -3.33
C ALA A 134 11.74 -4.81 -3.68
N LYS A 135 12.76 -5.65 -3.44
CA LYS A 135 14.15 -5.34 -3.78
C LYS A 135 14.39 -5.16 -5.28
N LEU A 136 13.69 -5.90 -6.14
CA LEU A 136 13.77 -5.73 -7.59
C LEU A 136 13.17 -4.38 -8.03
N LEU A 137 12.15 -3.88 -7.34
CA LEU A 137 11.47 -2.62 -7.69
C LEU A 137 12.26 -1.38 -7.25
N LEU A 138 12.96 -1.44 -6.12
CA LEU A 138 13.64 -0.28 -5.53
C LEU A 138 14.72 0.30 -6.47
N ARG A 139 14.60 1.59 -6.76
CA ARG A 139 15.56 2.35 -7.57
C ARG A 139 16.95 2.40 -6.95
N SER A 140 17.03 2.52 -5.62
CA SER A 140 18.29 2.63 -4.91
C SER A 140 18.16 2.12 -3.47
N LYS A 141 19.28 2.12 -2.74
CA LYS A 141 19.28 1.80 -1.30
C LYS A 141 18.60 2.87 -0.44
N ASP A 142 18.45 4.08 -0.99
CA ASP A 142 17.79 5.20 -0.32
C ASP A 142 16.27 5.22 -0.61
N SER A 143 15.79 4.32 -1.48
CA SER A 143 14.35 4.12 -1.71
C SER A 143 13.67 3.58 -0.46
N LYS A 144 12.43 4.01 -0.26
CA LYS A 144 11.68 3.79 0.98
C LYS A 144 10.75 2.60 0.87
N ILE A 145 10.61 1.89 1.98
CA ILE A 145 9.72 0.75 2.12
C ILE A 145 8.82 1.01 3.32
N LEU A 146 7.51 0.88 3.11
CA LEU A 146 6.52 0.81 4.17
C LEU A 146 5.83 -0.54 4.05
N LEU A 147 5.66 -1.23 5.16
CA LEU A 147 4.96 -2.51 5.15
C LEU A 147 4.15 -2.76 6.42
N THR A 148 3.19 -3.65 6.28
CA THR A 148 2.27 -4.07 7.34
C THR A 148 2.33 -5.57 7.50
N THR A 149 2.36 -6.04 8.75
CA THR A 149 2.28 -7.48 9.08
C THR A 149 1.99 -7.65 10.57
N ILE A 150 1.96 -8.87 11.08
CA ILE A 150 2.02 -9.09 12.53
C ILE A 150 3.43 -8.77 13.07
N GLU A 151 3.57 -8.59 14.38
CA GLU A 151 4.86 -8.24 14.97
C GLU A 151 5.91 -9.35 14.79
N ASN A 152 6.78 -9.19 13.79
CA ASN A 152 7.92 -10.07 13.51
C ASN A 152 9.16 -9.24 13.13
N ALA A 153 9.58 -8.38 14.06
CA ALA A 153 10.62 -7.38 13.81
C ALA A 153 11.96 -7.96 13.35
N ALA A 154 12.37 -9.13 13.89
CA ALA A 154 13.63 -9.76 13.52
C ALA A 154 13.65 -10.19 12.04
N MET A 155 12.58 -10.86 11.58
CA MET A 155 12.46 -11.29 10.19
C MET A 155 12.39 -10.10 9.24
N ILE A 156 11.57 -9.09 9.57
CA ILE A 156 11.42 -7.91 8.72
C ILE A 156 12.71 -7.10 8.63
N GLN A 157 13.45 -6.96 9.74
CA GLN A 157 14.75 -6.29 9.78
C GLN A 157 15.80 -7.05 8.96
N GLU A 158 15.80 -8.39 9.00
CA GLU A 158 16.69 -9.23 8.19
C GLU A 158 16.38 -9.12 6.69
N LEU A 159 15.10 -9.25 6.32
CA LEU A 159 14.70 -9.33 4.92
C LEU A 159 14.75 -7.97 4.22
N LEU A 160 14.30 -6.90 4.88
CA LEU A 160 14.03 -5.61 4.24
C LEU A 160 14.68 -4.42 4.96
N GLY A 161 15.42 -4.66 6.04
CA GLY A 161 16.04 -3.57 6.80
C GLY A 161 15.05 -2.70 7.59
N CYS A 162 13.76 -3.07 7.60
CA CYS A 162 12.69 -2.26 8.17
C CYS A 162 12.54 -2.48 9.68
N ARG A 163 12.09 -1.43 10.38
CA ARG A 163 11.88 -1.39 11.84
C ARG A 163 10.45 -0.99 12.16
N SER A 164 9.92 -1.56 13.25
CA SER A 164 8.56 -1.28 13.69
C SER A 164 8.40 0.20 14.05
N ARG A 165 7.22 0.72 13.74
CA ARG A 165 6.76 2.08 14.06
C ARG A 165 5.70 2.03 15.14
N THR A 166 5.49 3.15 15.83
CA THR A 166 4.47 3.29 16.88
C THR A 166 3.05 3.16 16.34
N PHE A 167 2.81 3.71 15.15
CA PHE A 167 1.53 3.63 14.47
C PHE A 167 1.21 2.19 14.14
N LYS A 168 0.02 1.74 14.54
CA LYS A 168 -0.51 0.42 14.21
C LYS A 168 -1.74 0.58 13.32
N PRO A 169 -1.83 -0.09 12.16
CA PRO A 169 -2.97 0.06 11.27
C PRO A 169 -4.23 -0.56 11.89
N SER A 170 -5.38 0.08 11.67
CA SER A 170 -6.68 -0.45 12.09
C SER A 170 -7.30 -1.28 10.97
N ILE A 171 -7.70 -2.51 11.29
CA ILE A 171 -8.48 -3.39 10.41
C ILE A 171 -9.76 -3.75 11.17
N PRO A 172 -10.93 -3.14 10.82
CA PRO A 172 -12.11 -3.12 11.69
C PRO A 172 -12.68 -4.49 12.12
N HIS A 173 -12.37 -5.55 11.38
CA HIS A 173 -12.96 -6.87 11.58
C HIS A 173 -11.96 -7.94 12.04
N LEU A 174 -10.69 -7.57 12.24
CA LEU A 174 -9.67 -8.49 12.74
C LEU A 174 -9.42 -8.30 14.24
N VAL A 175 -9.27 -9.44 14.93
CA VAL A 175 -8.97 -9.50 16.37
C VAL A 175 -7.48 -9.36 16.69
N TYR A 176 -6.62 -9.60 15.70
CA TYR A 176 -5.17 -9.44 15.85
C TYR A 176 -4.74 -8.05 15.38
N GLN A 177 -3.82 -7.46 16.14
CA GLN A 177 -3.29 -6.15 15.82
C GLN A 177 -2.07 -6.27 14.92
N TYR A 178 -2.17 -5.74 13.70
CA TYR A 178 -1.02 -5.59 12.81
C TYR A 178 -0.08 -4.49 13.33
N ALA A 179 1.19 -4.63 13.00
CA ALA A 179 2.23 -3.64 13.17
C ALA A 179 2.63 -3.06 11.82
N LEU A 180 3.22 -1.86 11.85
CA LEU A 180 3.75 -1.17 10.69
C LEU A 180 5.27 -1.08 10.81
N PHE A 181 5.97 -1.21 9.68
CA PHE A 181 7.42 -1.15 9.61
C PHE A 181 7.89 -0.27 8.46
N THR A 182 9.02 0.40 8.66
CA THR A 182 9.67 1.24 7.64
C THR A 182 11.20 1.10 7.68
N ASN A 183 11.87 1.34 6.55
CA ASN A 183 13.34 1.48 6.50
C ASN A 183 13.81 2.94 6.66
N TYR A 184 12.90 3.86 6.99
CA TYR A 184 13.13 5.28 7.23
C TYR A 184 12.40 5.71 8.51
N GLU A 185 12.80 6.85 9.07
CA GLU A 185 12.13 7.46 10.23
C GLU A 185 10.95 8.32 9.76
N SER A 186 9.85 8.32 10.51
CA SER A 186 8.67 9.10 10.17
C SER A 186 7.96 9.60 11.43
N PRO A 187 7.95 10.92 11.69
CA PRO A 187 7.22 11.48 12.82
C PRO A 187 5.72 11.17 12.79
N ALA A 188 5.13 11.00 11.60
CA ALA A 188 3.72 10.65 11.45
C ALA A 188 3.44 9.20 11.89
N LEU A 189 4.37 8.29 11.57
CA LEU A 189 4.26 6.87 11.94
C LEU A 189 4.82 6.58 13.34
N ASP A 190 5.54 7.50 13.97
CA ASP A 190 6.00 7.39 15.35
C ASP A 190 4.93 7.86 16.37
N ALA A 191 3.75 8.25 15.91
CA ALA A 191 2.57 8.55 16.72
C ALA A 191 1.61 7.35 16.85
N LEU A 192 0.80 7.33 17.91
CA LEU A 192 -0.25 6.32 18.09
C LEU A 192 -1.37 6.52 17.06
N ASN A 193 -1.90 5.42 16.53
CA ASN A 193 -3.14 5.44 15.77
C ASN A 193 -4.32 5.58 16.76
N PRO A 194 -5.13 6.66 16.72
CA PRO A 194 -6.26 6.83 17.63
C PRO A 194 -7.37 5.78 17.44
N GLU A 195 -7.37 5.04 16.33
CA GLU A 195 -8.33 3.96 16.06
C GLU A 195 -7.99 2.65 16.79
N VAL A 196 -6.77 2.53 17.32
CA VAL A 196 -6.27 1.30 17.95
C VAL A 196 -6.17 1.54 19.46
N ASN A 197 -6.80 0.68 20.25
CA ASN A 197 -6.61 0.69 21.70
C ASN A 197 -5.27 0.01 22.04
N PHE A 198 -4.49 0.64 22.91
CA PHE A 198 -3.19 0.16 23.37
C PHE A 198 -3.25 -0.39 24.80
N ASP A 199 -4.44 -0.84 25.23
CA ASP A 199 -4.71 -1.39 26.58
C ASP A 199 -3.86 -2.62 26.92
#